data_AF-W1I660-F1
#
_entry.id   AF-W1I660-F1
#
_cell.length_a   1.000
_cell.length_b   1.000
_cell.length_c   1.000
_cell.angle_alpha   90.00
_cell.angle_beta   90.00
_cell.angle_gamma   90.00
#
_symmetry.space_group_name_H-M   'P 1'
#
loop_
_entity.id
_entity.type
_entity.pdbx_description
1 polymer ?
#
loop_
_entity_poly.entity_id
_entity_poly.type
_entity_poly.pdbx_seq_one_letter_code
_entity_poly.pdbx_strand_id
1 'polypeptide(L)'
;MNENRNEYDKSLEYVSNTQTLVGTKQRELIDTETGELIHVDQITKRTYGTKNFWKCYLMDFLTVLGIIDSKQLDIFIYICENTNQTTNMFIGTYKKIAEDVKCSSATIATIMKKLQANNFIKKVQNGVWLVNPNILMKGNDTKRQILLSYYNSEIPVNEITMNRTKQKEIPTLEQSNNIKELEECKKSKE
;
A
#
# COMPACT_ATOMS: atom_id res chain seq x y z
N MET A 1 1.05 -28.76 5.68
CA MET A 1 0.52 -29.37 4.44
C MET A 1 -1.00 -29.35 4.54
N ASN A 2 -1.72 -28.70 3.61
CA ASN A 2 -3.19 -28.79 3.51
C ASN A 2 -3.51 -29.48 2.17
N GLU A 3 -3.94 -30.74 2.23
CA GLU A 3 -4.06 -31.66 1.08
C GLU A 3 -5.29 -31.42 0.18
N ASN A 4 -6.19 -30.50 0.52
CA ASN A 4 -7.43 -30.26 -0.26
C ASN A 4 -7.36 -29.12 -1.30
N ARG A 5 -6.17 -28.65 -1.70
CA ARG A 5 -6.04 -27.59 -2.74
C ARG A 5 -5.76 -28.12 -4.16
N ASN A 6 -5.59 -29.44 -4.35
CA ASN A 6 -4.96 -29.98 -5.56
C ASN A 6 -5.92 -30.36 -6.70
N GLU A 7 -7.23 -30.36 -6.50
CA GLU A 7 -8.17 -30.81 -7.55
C GLU A 7 -8.52 -29.70 -8.55
N TYR A 8 -8.55 -28.44 -8.09
CA TYR A 8 -8.83 -27.27 -8.93
C TYR A 8 -7.63 -26.76 -9.73
N ASP A 9 -6.39 -27.17 -9.37
CA ASP A 9 -5.17 -26.70 -10.02
C ASP A 9 -4.75 -27.57 -11.23
N LYS A 10 -5.42 -28.69 -11.49
CA LYS A 10 -5.06 -29.62 -12.60
C LYS A 10 -5.32 -29.07 -14.00
N SER A 11 -6.17 -28.05 -14.14
CA SER A 11 -6.55 -27.46 -15.43
C SER A 11 -6.06 -26.02 -15.64
N LEU A 12 -5.11 -25.55 -14.82
CA LEU A 12 -4.53 -24.22 -15.03
C LEU A 12 -3.13 -24.35 -15.63
N GLU A 13 -2.92 -23.62 -16.71
CA GLU A 13 -1.62 -23.49 -17.34
C GLU A 13 -0.86 -22.35 -16.66
N TYR A 14 0.39 -22.61 -16.27
CA TYR A 14 1.26 -21.59 -15.72
C TYR A 14 1.91 -20.80 -16.85
N VAL A 15 1.56 -19.53 -16.96
CA VAL A 15 2.23 -18.60 -17.87
C VAL A 15 3.42 -18.01 -17.15
N SER A 16 4.62 -18.50 -17.46
CA SER A 16 5.89 -18.12 -16.82
C SER A 16 6.21 -16.64 -16.96
N ASN A 17 5.87 -16.02 -18.09
CA ASN A 17 6.15 -14.61 -18.38
C ASN A 17 5.43 -13.66 -17.42
N THR A 18 4.22 -14.00 -17.00
CA THR A 18 3.38 -13.15 -16.13
C THR A 18 3.25 -13.70 -14.72
N GLN A 19 3.85 -14.86 -14.42
CA GLN A 19 3.67 -15.60 -13.16
C GLN A 19 2.19 -15.79 -12.80
N THR A 20 1.35 -16.01 -13.82
CA THR A 20 -0.10 -16.18 -13.66
C THR A 20 -0.47 -17.61 -13.95
N LEU A 21 -1.26 -18.21 -13.06
CA LEU A 21 -1.99 -19.44 -13.37
C LEU A 21 -3.24 -19.04 -14.17
N VAL A 22 -3.35 -19.52 -15.39
CA VAL A 22 -4.46 -19.21 -16.30
C VAL A 22 -5.26 -20.48 -16.52
N GLY A 23 -6.50 -20.51 -16.03
CA GLY A 23 -7.44 -21.59 -16.30
C GLY A 23 -8.38 -21.16 -17.41
N THR A 24 -8.44 -21.91 -18.49
CA THR A 24 -9.44 -21.77 -19.54
C THR A 24 -10.54 -22.79 -19.31
N LYS A 25 -11.78 -22.33 -19.12
CA LYS A 25 -12.95 -23.22 -19.06
C LYS A 25 -13.98 -22.74 -20.06
N GLN A 26 -14.29 -23.58 -21.05
CA GLN A 26 -15.42 -23.36 -21.94
C GLN A 26 -16.71 -23.43 -21.12
N ARG A 27 -17.53 -22.38 -21.20
CA ARG A 27 -18.86 -22.34 -20.62
C ARG A 27 -19.87 -22.05 -21.72
N GLU A 28 -20.94 -22.80 -21.72
CA GLU A 28 -22.12 -22.49 -22.51
C GLU A 28 -23.00 -21.54 -21.68
N LEU A 29 -23.26 -20.37 -22.21
CA LEU A 29 -24.19 -19.39 -21.65
C LEU A 29 -25.41 -19.35 -22.55
N ILE A 30 -26.60 -19.39 -21.95
CA ILE A 30 -27.85 -19.23 -22.68
C ILE A 30 -28.25 -17.77 -22.55
N ASP A 31 -28.47 -17.12 -23.69
CA ASP A 31 -29.08 -15.79 -23.71
C ASP A 31 -30.56 -15.91 -23.33
N THR A 32 -30.96 -15.24 -22.25
CA THR A 32 -32.32 -15.33 -21.69
C THR A 32 -33.37 -14.68 -22.57
N GLU A 33 -32.99 -13.82 -23.52
CA GLU A 33 -33.94 -13.12 -24.41
C GLU A 33 -34.13 -13.84 -25.75
N THR A 34 -33.08 -14.43 -26.31
CA THR A 34 -33.11 -15.07 -27.64
C THR A 34 -33.09 -16.60 -27.59
N GLY A 35 -32.72 -17.19 -26.45
CA GLY A 35 -32.56 -18.64 -26.29
C GLY A 35 -31.33 -19.21 -27.00
N GLU A 36 -30.44 -18.36 -27.53
CA GLU A 36 -29.23 -18.79 -28.24
C GLU A 36 -28.14 -19.28 -27.27
N LEU A 37 -27.40 -20.30 -27.70
CA LEU A 37 -26.38 -20.98 -26.91
C LEU A 37 -24.99 -20.44 -27.27
N ILE A 38 -24.47 -19.55 -26.43
CA ILE A 38 -23.21 -18.84 -26.64
C ILE A 38 -22.07 -19.60 -25.96
N HIS A 39 -21.08 -20.01 -26.74
CA HIS A 39 -19.86 -20.64 -26.22
C HIS A 39 -18.86 -19.56 -25.83
N VAL A 40 -18.58 -19.43 -24.52
CA VAL A 40 -17.66 -18.42 -23.99
C VAL A 40 -16.48 -19.09 -23.29
N ASP A 41 -15.27 -18.72 -23.69
CA ASP A 41 -14.05 -19.09 -23.00
C ASP A 41 -13.91 -18.24 -21.73
N GLN A 42 -14.18 -18.84 -20.56
CA GLN A 42 -13.91 -18.19 -19.29
C GLN A 42 -12.44 -18.34 -18.92
N ILE A 43 -11.68 -17.24 -19.04
CA ILE A 43 -10.28 -17.17 -18.65
C ILE A 43 -10.17 -16.71 -17.19
N THR A 44 -9.87 -17.63 -16.28
CA THR A 44 -9.61 -17.31 -14.87
C THR A 44 -8.11 -17.09 -14.68
N LYS A 45 -7.70 -15.82 -14.45
CA LYS A 45 -6.30 -15.47 -14.16
C LYS A 45 -6.09 -15.39 -12.66
N ARG A 46 -5.35 -16.33 -12.09
CA ARG A 46 -4.84 -16.26 -10.71
C ARG A 46 -3.43 -15.69 -10.77
N THR A 47 -3.28 -14.39 -10.52
CA THR A 47 -1.95 -13.79 -10.30
C THR A 47 -1.42 -14.33 -8.98
N TYR A 48 -0.35 -15.12 -9.01
CA TYR A 48 0.41 -15.36 -7.77
C TYR A 48 0.90 -13.98 -7.32
N GLY A 49 0.54 -13.60 -6.09
CA GLY A 49 0.75 -12.25 -5.58
C GLY A 49 2.16 -11.77 -5.88
N THR A 50 2.26 -10.75 -6.74
CA THR A 50 3.54 -10.16 -7.14
C THR A 50 4.32 -9.81 -5.89
N LYS A 51 5.49 -10.44 -5.69
CA LYS A 51 6.34 -10.15 -4.53
C LYS A 51 6.71 -8.67 -4.57
N ASN A 52 6.28 -7.91 -3.56
CA ASN A 52 6.59 -6.49 -3.48
C ASN A 52 8.10 -6.30 -3.38
N PHE A 53 8.69 -5.54 -4.32
CA PHE A 53 10.10 -5.18 -4.36
C PHE A 53 10.29 -3.69 -4.05
N TRP A 54 11.51 -3.31 -3.68
CA TRP A 54 11.88 -1.90 -3.50
C TRP A 54 11.92 -1.20 -4.86
N LYS A 55 11.07 -0.20 -5.03
CA LYS A 55 11.07 0.72 -6.18
C LYS A 55 11.87 1.96 -5.80
N CYS A 56 12.80 2.32 -6.65
CA CYS A 56 13.57 3.55 -6.57
C CYS A 56 13.31 4.35 -7.85
N TYR A 57 12.86 5.60 -7.71
CA TYR A 57 12.62 6.49 -8.84
C TYR A 57 13.89 7.28 -9.12
N LEU A 58 14.56 6.91 -10.22
CA LEU A 58 15.95 7.28 -10.44
C LEU A 58 16.17 8.79 -10.55
N MET A 59 15.27 9.54 -11.21
CA MET A 59 15.45 10.98 -11.40
C MET A 59 15.49 11.73 -10.07
N ASP A 60 14.48 11.52 -9.22
CA ASP A 60 14.42 12.16 -7.90
C ASP A 60 15.44 11.60 -6.92
N PHE A 61 15.87 10.34 -7.11
CA PHE A 61 16.93 9.76 -6.29
C PHE A 61 18.31 10.36 -6.61
N LEU A 62 18.62 10.54 -7.90
CA LEU A 62 19.91 11.10 -8.34
C LEU A 62 20.06 12.57 -7.95
N THR A 63 18.98 13.35 -7.97
CA THR A 63 19.02 14.75 -7.51
C THR A 63 19.39 14.84 -6.03
N VAL A 64 18.82 13.95 -5.20
CA VAL A 64 19.19 13.86 -3.78
C VAL A 64 20.64 13.42 -3.63
N LEU A 65 21.07 12.39 -4.37
CA LEU A 65 22.43 11.87 -4.31
C LEU A 65 23.50 12.92 -4.68
N GLY A 66 23.23 13.77 -5.68
CA GLY A 66 24.16 14.81 -6.14
C GLY A 66 24.48 15.90 -5.12
N ILE A 67 23.69 16.02 -4.05
CA ILE A 67 23.81 17.08 -3.02
C ILE A 67 24.57 16.57 -1.77
N ILE A 68 24.82 15.26 -1.72
CA ILE A 68 25.37 14.54 -0.56
C ILE A 68 26.90 14.50 -0.64
N ASP A 69 27.56 14.87 0.47
CA ASP A 69 29.01 14.79 0.59
C ASP A 69 29.44 13.35 0.95
N SER A 70 30.71 12.98 0.71
CA SER A 70 31.22 11.60 0.91
C SER A 70 30.80 10.94 2.23
N LYS A 71 31.07 11.54 3.41
CA LYS A 71 30.69 10.97 4.71
C LYS A 71 29.19 11.01 5.01
N GLN A 72 28.43 11.85 4.30
CA GLN A 72 26.98 11.94 4.42
C GLN A 72 26.29 10.80 3.65
N LEU A 73 26.96 10.23 2.66
CA LEU A 73 26.48 9.09 1.89
C LEU A 73 26.23 7.88 2.78
N ASP A 74 27.14 7.59 3.72
CA ASP A 74 26.99 6.46 4.65
C ASP A 74 25.72 6.61 5.51
N ILE A 75 25.42 7.85 5.94
CA ILE A 75 24.21 8.16 6.71
C ILE A 75 22.96 7.99 5.83
N PHE A 76 23.04 8.42 4.57
CA PHE A 76 21.93 8.28 3.62
C PHE A 76 21.62 6.81 3.31
N ILE A 77 22.66 5.99 3.08
CA ILE A 77 22.52 4.54 2.89
C ILE A 77 21.89 3.92 4.14
N TYR A 78 22.37 4.28 5.33
CA TYR A 78 21.81 3.80 6.59
C TYR A 78 20.31 4.11 6.73
N ILE A 79 19.86 5.31 6.35
CA ILE A 79 18.43 5.68 6.35
C ILE A 79 17.65 4.77 5.40
N CYS A 80 18.16 4.54 4.19
CA CYS A 80 17.48 3.72 3.18
C CYS A 80 17.34 2.27 3.64
N GLU A 81 18.38 1.70 4.25
CA GLU A 81 18.39 0.32 4.76
C GLU A 81 17.43 0.13 5.95
N ASN A 82 17.35 1.13 6.84
CA ASN A 82 16.53 1.08 8.05
C ASN A 82 15.12 1.66 7.87
N THR A 83 14.71 1.94 6.62
CA THR A 83 13.34 2.40 6.34
C THR A 83 12.37 1.23 6.40
N ASN A 84 11.32 1.36 7.20
CA ASN A 84 10.29 0.32 7.31
C ASN A 84 9.54 0.18 5.99
N GLN A 85 9.56 -1.02 5.41
CA GLN A 85 8.91 -1.31 4.14
C GLN A 85 7.41 -1.03 4.14
N THR A 86 6.69 -1.16 5.26
CA THR A 86 5.23 -1.07 5.34
C THR A 86 4.77 0.38 5.40
N THR A 87 5.36 1.16 6.29
CA THR A 87 4.96 2.55 6.56
C THR A 87 5.83 3.58 5.84
N ASN A 88 6.93 3.16 5.22
CA ASN A 88 7.95 4.04 4.64
C ASN A 88 8.56 5.02 5.65
N MET A 89 8.60 4.62 6.92
CA MET A 89 9.13 5.42 8.03
C MET A 89 10.51 4.92 8.44
N PHE A 90 11.42 5.84 8.64
CA PHE A 90 12.73 5.63 9.22
C PHE A 90 12.70 6.04 10.69
N ILE A 91 13.11 5.14 11.59
CA ILE A 91 13.18 5.38 13.03
C ILE A 91 14.65 5.37 13.43
N GLY A 92 15.17 6.53 13.81
CA GLY A 92 16.57 6.71 14.18
C GLY A 92 16.78 8.05 14.88
N THR A 93 17.28 7.99 16.12
CA THR A 93 17.75 9.18 16.84
C THR A 93 19.17 9.52 16.40
N TYR A 94 19.59 10.78 16.56
CA TYR A 94 20.94 11.20 16.16
C TYR A 94 22.04 10.45 16.92
N LYS A 95 21.78 10.03 18.16
CA LYS A 95 22.72 9.19 18.93
C LYS A 95 22.90 7.83 18.28
N LYS A 96 21.79 7.16 17.94
CA LYS A 96 21.82 5.82 17.33
C LYS A 96 22.54 5.84 15.97
N ILE A 97 22.24 6.84 15.14
CA ILE A 97 22.89 7.01 13.83
C ILE A 97 24.39 7.30 14.01
N ALA A 98 24.76 8.13 14.99
CA ALA A 98 26.16 8.46 15.27
C ALA A 98 26.97 7.24 15.70
N GLU A 99 26.40 6.37 16.54
CA GLU A 99 27.02 5.12 16.98
C GLU A 99 27.21 4.13 15.84
N ASP A 100 26.16 3.93 15.03
CA ASP A 100 26.18 2.91 13.96
C ASP A 100 27.07 3.33 12.79
N VAL A 101 27.01 4.60 12.37
CA VAL A 101 27.76 5.13 11.21
C VAL A 101 29.12 5.73 11.61
N LYS A 102 29.41 5.86 12.92
CA LYS A 102 30.64 6.50 13.44
C LYS A 102 30.85 7.91 12.88
N CYS A 103 29.80 8.72 12.94
CA CYS A 103 29.79 10.10 12.48
C CYS A 103 29.42 11.08 13.60
N SER A 104 29.79 12.35 13.44
CA SER A 104 29.44 13.37 14.42
C SER A 104 27.98 13.78 14.28
N SER A 105 27.35 14.17 15.39
CA SER A 105 25.97 14.69 15.36
C SER A 105 25.81 15.93 14.49
N ALA A 106 26.88 16.72 14.30
CA ALA A 106 26.87 17.87 13.40
C ALA A 106 26.72 17.44 11.94
N THR A 107 27.46 16.41 11.49
CA THR A 107 27.31 15.87 10.14
C THR A 107 25.92 15.32 9.90
N ILE A 108 25.34 14.60 10.89
CA ILE A 108 23.96 14.10 10.83
C ILE A 108 22.97 15.27 10.68
N ALA A 109 23.10 16.32 11.49
CA ALA A 109 22.21 17.47 11.42
C ALA A 109 22.26 18.16 10.04
N THR A 110 23.45 18.27 9.44
CA THR A 110 23.62 18.87 8.12
C THR A 110 22.95 18.03 7.02
N ILE A 111 23.16 16.71 7.00
CA ILE A 111 22.53 15.85 5.99
C ILE A 111 21.01 15.79 6.18
N MET A 112 20.51 15.70 7.41
CA MET A 112 19.07 15.68 7.66
C MET A 112 18.38 16.95 7.14
N LYS A 113 19.01 18.13 7.33
CA LYS A 113 18.51 19.38 6.73
C LYS A 113 18.53 19.35 5.20
N LYS A 114 19.61 18.87 4.58
CA LYS A 114 19.70 18.72 3.12
C LYS A 114 18.62 17.78 2.56
N LEU A 115 18.38 16.65 3.21
CA LEU A 115 17.35 15.68 2.80
C LEU A 115 15.93 16.24 2.97
N GLN A 116 15.69 17.05 4.01
CA GLN A 116 14.42 17.75 4.17
C GLN A 116 14.20 18.82 3.08
N ALA A 117 15.23 19.61 2.77
CA ALA A 117 15.15 20.65 1.75
C ALA A 117 14.86 20.09 0.35
N ASN A 118 15.34 18.88 0.05
CA ASN A 118 15.10 18.18 -1.22
C ASN A 118 13.88 17.26 -1.19
N ASN A 119 12.99 17.42 -0.20
CA ASN A 119 11.76 16.65 -0.11
C ASN A 119 11.98 15.12 -0.09
N PHE A 120 13.12 14.65 0.44
CA PHE A 120 13.41 13.23 0.59
C PHE A 120 12.80 12.67 1.87
N ILE A 121 12.92 13.40 2.97
CA ILE A 121 12.35 13.04 4.27
C ILE A 121 11.49 14.16 4.85
N LYS A 122 10.41 13.77 5.53
CA LYS A 122 9.58 14.67 6.33
C LYS A 122 9.67 14.27 7.80
N LYS A 123 9.82 15.24 8.70
CA LYS A 123 9.87 14.98 10.13
C LYS A 123 8.44 14.73 10.63
N VAL A 124 8.20 13.56 11.23
CA VAL A 124 6.91 13.25 11.87
C VAL A 124 6.98 13.55 13.36
N GLN A 125 7.97 12.99 14.04
CA GLN A 125 8.25 13.22 15.45
C GLN A 125 9.77 13.14 15.69
N ASN A 126 10.21 13.43 16.92
CA ASN A 126 11.64 13.35 17.24
C ASN A 126 12.14 11.90 17.05
N GLY A 127 13.13 11.74 16.18
CA GLY A 127 13.70 10.43 15.85
C GLY A 127 12.89 9.60 14.86
N VAL A 128 11.78 10.10 14.32
CA VAL A 128 10.99 9.39 13.31
C VAL A 128 10.70 10.27 12.11
N TRP A 129 11.04 9.73 10.95
CA TRP A 129 11.08 10.42 9.68
C TRP A 129 10.30 9.62 8.65
N LEU A 130 9.51 10.29 7.83
CA LEU A 130 8.79 9.67 6.72
C LEU A 130 9.58 9.88 5.44
N VAL A 131 9.90 8.80 4.73
CA VAL A 131 10.61 8.84 3.44
C VAL A 131 9.60 9.03 2.32
N ASN A 132 9.96 9.85 1.33
CA ASN A 132 9.10 10.17 0.20
C ASN A 132 8.84 8.92 -0.68
N PRO A 133 7.58 8.48 -0.84
CA PRO A 133 7.23 7.31 -1.66
C PRO A 133 7.49 7.50 -3.16
N ASN A 134 7.61 8.75 -3.63
CA ASN A 134 8.01 9.06 -5.00
C ASN A 134 9.49 8.88 -5.24
N ILE A 135 10.31 8.65 -4.21
CA ILE A 135 11.75 8.41 -4.36
C ILE A 135 12.04 6.94 -4.06
N LEU A 136 11.60 6.45 -2.90
CA LEU A 136 11.86 5.09 -2.45
C LEU A 136 10.62 4.50 -1.76
N MET A 137 10.17 3.32 -2.20
CA MET A 137 9.07 2.58 -1.56
C MET A 137 9.10 1.10 -1.93
N LYS A 138 8.73 0.21 -1.01
CA LYS A 138 8.42 -1.19 -1.32
C LYS A 138 6.91 -1.42 -1.43
N GLY A 139 6.40 -1.69 -2.64
CA GLY A 139 4.96 -1.97 -2.81
C GLY A 139 4.36 -1.80 -4.22
N ASN A 140 3.03 -1.94 -4.26
CA ASN A 140 2.19 -1.69 -5.44
C ASN A 140 1.80 -0.20 -5.57
N ASP A 141 1.17 0.15 -6.68
CA ASP A 141 0.78 1.54 -6.94
C ASP A 141 -0.29 2.06 -5.96
N THR A 142 -1.24 1.21 -5.55
CA THR A 142 -2.25 1.57 -4.54
C THR A 142 -1.60 2.02 -3.23
N LYS A 143 -0.59 1.28 -2.76
CA LYS A 143 0.16 1.65 -1.56
C LYS A 143 0.93 2.95 -1.76
N ARG A 144 1.51 3.18 -2.95
CA ARG A 144 2.16 4.44 -3.27
C ARG A 144 1.19 5.61 -3.14
N GLN A 145 0.00 5.51 -3.71
CA GLN A 145 -1.02 6.56 -3.65
C GLN A 145 -1.42 6.86 -2.20
N ILE A 146 -1.63 5.83 -1.38
CA ILE A 146 -1.95 5.98 0.05
C ILE A 146 -0.81 6.68 0.80
N LEU A 147 0.42 6.20 0.64
CA LEU A 147 1.58 6.81 1.30
C LEU A 147 1.85 8.24 0.84
N LEU A 148 1.64 8.52 -0.45
CA LEU A 148 1.78 9.87 -1.01
C LEU A 148 0.73 10.82 -0.44
N SER A 149 -0.51 10.34 -0.25
CA SER A 149 -1.56 11.11 0.43
C SER A 149 -1.13 11.49 1.86
N TYR A 150 -0.53 10.57 2.62
CA TYR A 150 -0.02 10.86 3.95
C TYR A 150 1.18 11.79 3.94
N TYR A 151 2.08 11.64 2.98
CA TYR A 151 3.26 12.49 2.85
C TYR A 151 2.90 13.96 2.56
N ASN A 152 1.94 14.16 1.66
CA ASN A 152 1.47 15.48 1.26
C ASN A 152 0.55 16.13 2.30
N SER A 153 -0.11 15.34 3.16
CA SER A 153 -0.95 15.90 4.22
C SER A 153 -0.13 16.74 5.21
N GLU A 154 -0.62 17.93 5.52
CA GLU A 154 -0.02 18.86 6.50
C GLU A 154 -0.37 18.47 7.94
N ILE A 155 -1.36 17.59 8.11
CA ILE A 155 -1.82 17.08 9.39
C ILE A 155 -0.76 16.13 9.95
N PRO A 156 -0.30 16.30 11.20
CA PRO A 156 0.66 15.38 11.81
C PRO A 156 0.07 13.97 11.87
N VAL A 157 0.88 12.97 11.48
CA VAL A 157 0.47 11.54 11.39
C VAL A 157 -0.17 11.01 12.68
N ASN A 158 0.14 11.62 13.83
CA ASN A 158 -0.43 11.28 15.14
C ASN A 158 -1.96 11.44 15.22
N GLU A 159 -2.55 12.35 14.42
CA GLU A 159 -4.01 12.60 14.39
C GLU A 159 -4.73 11.75 13.33
N ILE A 160 -3.99 11.02 12.49
CA ILE A 160 -4.55 10.10 11.50
C ILE A 160 -4.86 8.75 12.18
N THR A 161 -5.44 8.80 13.38
CA THR A 161 -6.03 7.64 14.04
C THR A 161 -7.39 7.40 13.39
N MET A 162 -7.37 6.66 12.27
CA MET A 162 -8.51 5.91 11.74
C MET A 162 -9.83 6.68 11.59
N ASN A 163 -10.01 7.40 10.47
CA ASN A 163 -11.35 7.57 9.88
C ASN A 163 -11.99 6.23 9.42
N ARG A 164 -11.33 5.08 9.66
CA ARG A 164 -11.87 3.74 9.41
C ARG A 164 -12.90 3.29 10.45
N THR A 165 -12.93 3.87 11.65
CA THR A 165 -13.82 3.43 12.75
C THR A 165 -15.12 4.25 12.87
N LYS A 166 -15.37 5.18 11.93
CA LYS A 166 -16.63 5.94 11.85
C LYS A 166 -17.42 5.70 10.56
N GLN A 167 -17.28 4.53 9.93
CA GLN A 167 -18.42 4.04 9.16
C GLN A 167 -19.47 3.62 10.18
N LYS A 168 -20.61 4.33 10.21
CA LYS A 168 -21.83 3.80 10.84
C LYS A 168 -22.01 2.38 10.30
N GLU A 169 -22.25 1.44 11.21
CA GLU A 169 -22.61 0.06 10.88
C GLU A 169 -23.68 0.09 9.80
N ILE A 170 -23.49 -0.70 8.74
CA ILE A 170 -24.53 -0.91 7.73
C ILE A 170 -25.73 -1.46 8.52
N PRO A 171 -26.91 -0.80 8.49
CA PRO A 171 -28.07 -1.28 9.23
C PRO A 171 -28.33 -2.74 8.84
N THR A 172 -28.31 -3.64 9.83
CA THR A 172 -28.67 -5.04 9.63
C THR A 172 -30.11 -5.11 9.12
N LEU A 173 -30.39 -5.99 8.16
CA LEU A 173 -31.69 -6.14 7.49
C LEU A 173 -32.88 -6.25 8.46
N GLU A 174 -32.67 -6.72 9.69
CA GLU A 174 -33.70 -6.82 10.74
C GLU A 174 -34.25 -5.47 11.20
N GLN A 175 -33.48 -4.38 11.09
CA GLN A 175 -33.95 -3.03 11.44
C GLN A 175 -34.84 -2.43 10.35
N SER A 176 -34.69 -2.84 9.09
CA SER A 176 -35.53 -2.36 7.99
C SER A 176 -36.97 -2.90 8.03
N ASN A 177 -37.16 -4.11 8.61
CA ASN A 177 -38.49 -4.71 8.73
C ASN A 177 -39.31 -4.06 9.84
N ASN A 178 -38.70 -3.74 10.99
CA ASN A 178 -39.37 -3.01 12.06
C ASN A 178 -39.80 -1.59 11.63
N ILE A 179 -38.99 -0.89 10.83
CA ILE A 179 -39.35 0.45 10.34
C ILE A 179 -40.54 0.39 9.37
N LYS A 180 -40.62 -0.63 8.52
CA LYS A 180 -41.76 -0.83 7.60
C LYS A 180 -43.05 -1.17 8.36
N GLU A 181 -42.99 -2.05 9.36
CA GLU A 181 -44.15 -2.40 10.19
C GLU A 181 -44.68 -1.21 11.01
N LEU A 182 -43.79 -0.33 11.47
CA LEU A 182 -44.17 0.90 12.18
C LEU A 182 -44.76 1.99 11.26
N GLU A 183 -44.39 2.03 9.98
CA GLU A 183 -45.00 2.96 8.99
C GLU A 183 -46.37 2.47 8.51
N GLU A 184 -46.57 1.16 8.33
CA GLU A 184 -47.89 0.60 7.99
C GLU A 184 -48.91 0.77 9.11
N CYS A 185 -48.49 0.68 10.38
CA CYS A 185 -49.38 0.87 11.52
C CYS A 185 -49.84 2.34 11.71
N LYS A 186 -49.08 3.32 11.17
CA LYS A 186 -49.46 4.74 11.19
C LYS A 186 -50.42 5.12 10.05
N LYS A 187 -50.35 4.45 8.89
CA LYS A 187 -51.28 4.68 7.76
C LYS A 187 -52.69 4.10 7.96
N SER A 188 -52.91 3.29 8.99
CA SER A 188 -54.21 2.68 9.31
C SER A 188 -55.04 3.50 10.32
N LYS A 189 -54.52 4.65 10.80
CA LYS A 189 -55.19 5.52 11.78
C LYS A 189 -55.52 6.94 11.29
N GLU A 190 -55.41 7.18 9.99
CA GLU A 190 -56.07 8.29 9.28
C GLU A 190 -57.16 7.74 8.37
#